data_AF-A0A226DFK9-F1
#
_entry.id   AF-A0A226DFK9-F1
#
_cell.length_a   1.000
_cell.length_b   1.000
_cell.length_c   1.000
_cell.angle_alpha   90.00
_cell.angle_beta   90.00
_cell.angle_gamma   90.00
#
_symmetry.space_group_name_H-M   'P 1'
#
loop_
_entity.id
_entity.type
_entity.pdbx_description
1 polymer ?
#
loop_
_entity_poly.entity_id
_entity_poly.type
_entity_poly.pdbx_seq_one_letter_code
_entity_poly.pdbx_strand_id
1 'polypeptide(L)'
;MTSAVRWLYRLQGLFQELALTNESIHIQVVRHVSSAEQVLAILVQVEQANRFGHKYVVLDCPVTLAQEVIVTHVLNPTMGRRTYHYLISGLGMDEPWESSIVEYGAVNVTGFRIVDPGRKVVRDFMSKWSALDPTNFPGAGKPSISVSPYISSLN
;
A
#
# COMPACT_ATOMS: atom_id res chain seq x y z
N MET A 1 12.97 -5.14 -10.58
CA MET A 1 13.30 -4.53 -9.27
C MET A 1 13.89 -3.12 -9.35
N THR A 2 14.56 -2.71 -10.44
CA THR A 2 15.13 -1.36 -10.61
C THR A 2 14.14 -0.24 -10.96
N SER A 3 12.90 -0.56 -11.33
CA SER A 3 11.96 0.43 -11.86
C SER A 3 11.27 1.27 -10.78
N ALA A 4 10.93 0.67 -9.64
CA ALA A 4 10.18 1.29 -8.53
C ALA A 4 10.98 2.42 -7.85
N VAL A 5 12.19 2.10 -7.36
CA VAL A 5 13.12 3.09 -6.80
C VAL A 5 13.43 4.21 -7.80
N ARG A 6 13.60 3.85 -9.07
CA ARG A 6 13.82 4.84 -10.15
C ARG A 6 12.61 5.74 -10.36
N TRP A 7 11.39 5.23 -10.22
CA TRP A 7 10.16 6.01 -10.32
C TRP A 7 10.01 6.98 -9.15
N LEU A 8 10.35 6.59 -7.92
CA LEU A 8 10.31 7.50 -6.77
C LEU A 8 11.32 8.65 -6.93
N TYR A 9 12.55 8.35 -7.36
CA TYR A 9 13.55 9.38 -7.66
C TYR A 9 13.15 10.24 -8.87
N ARG A 10 12.53 9.65 -9.89
CA ARG A 10 11.97 10.40 -11.03
C ARG A 10 10.84 11.32 -10.59
N LEU A 11 9.95 10.85 -9.72
CA LEU A 11 8.86 11.65 -9.16
C LEU A 11 9.41 12.81 -8.35
N GLN A 12 10.42 12.58 -7.51
CA GLN A 12 11.11 13.63 -6.77
C GLN A 12 11.70 14.69 -7.72
N GLY A 13 12.43 14.25 -8.76
CA GLY A 13 13.01 15.13 -9.76
C GLY A 13 11.94 15.95 -10.49
N LEU A 14 10.84 15.30 -10.91
CA LEU A 14 9.72 15.96 -11.55
C LEU A 14 9.05 16.98 -10.63
N PHE A 15 8.83 16.68 -9.36
CA PHE A 15 8.23 17.64 -8.42
C PHE A 15 9.15 18.83 -8.12
N GLN A 16 10.47 18.61 -8.03
CA GLN A 16 11.44 19.68 -7.88
C GLN A 16 11.55 20.55 -9.14
N GLU A 17 11.48 19.95 -10.34
CA GLU A 17 11.50 20.68 -11.61
C GLU A 17 10.19 21.42 -11.90
N LEU A 18 9.05 20.82 -11.54
CA LEU A 18 7.74 21.37 -11.86
C LEU A 18 7.30 22.49 -10.90
N ALA A 19 7.96 22.67 -9.76
CA ALA A 19 7.68 23.75 -8.79
C ALA A 19 6.18 24.02 -8.61
N LEU A 20 5.36 22.96 -8.54
CA LEU A 20 3.90 23.08 -8.67
C LEU A 20 3.23 23.74 -7.46
N THR A 21 3.96 23.96 -6.38
CA THR A 21 3.58 24.84 -5.28
C THR A 21 4.86 25.32 -4.59
N ASN A 22 4.77 26.43 -3.85
CA ASN A 22 5.84 26.98 -3.00
C ASN A 22 6.30 26.04 -1.86
N GLU A 23 5.93 24.77 -1.90
CA GLU A 23 6.25 23.75 -0.91
C GLU A 23 7.28 22.77 -1.48
N SER A 24 8.51 22.85 -0.97
CA SER A 24 9.57 21.91 -1.32
C SER A 24 9.31 20.55 -0.68
N ILE A 25 9.08 19.51 -1.47
CA ILE A 25 9.04 18.12 -0.98
C ILE A 25 10.48 17.69 -0.66
N HIS A 26 10.78 17.45 0.61
CA HIS A 26 12.09 16.99 1.06
C HIS A 26 12.06 15.50 1.43
N ILE A 27 12.68 14.67 0.60
CA ILE A 27 12.81 13.23 0.87
C ILE A 27 14.02 13.00 1.78
N GLN A 28 13.75 12.59 3.02
CA GLN A 28 14.81 12.35 4.01
C GLN A 28 15.47 10.98 3.86
N VAL A 29 14.67 9.93 3.63
CA VAL A 29 15.15 8.53 3.63
C VAL A 29 14.49 7.78 2.48
N VAL A 30 15.32 7.13 1.65
CA VAL A 30 14.90 6.13 0.67
C VAL A 30 15.67 4.84 0.94
N ARG A 31 14.95 3.73 1.12
CA ARG A 31 15.53 2.42 1.38
C ARG A 31 14.76 1.35 0.62
N HIS A 32 15.48 0.41 0.03
CA HIS A 32 14.90 -0.84 -0.42
C HIS A 32 14.74 -1.75 0.78
N VAL A 33 13.57 -2.38 0.91
CA VAL A 33 13.19 -3.21 2.04
C VAL A 33 12.54 -4.49 1.53
N SER A 34 12.77 -5.59 2.23
CA SER A 34 12.21 -6.91 1.86
C SER A 34 11.32 -7.52 2.94
N SER A 35 11.23 -6.91 4.13
CA SER A 35 10.39 -7.37 5.23
C SER A 35 9.89 -6.22 6.09
N ALA A 36 8.79 -6.44 6.81
CA ALA A 36 8.22 -5.44 7.73
C ALA A 36 9.16 -5.08 8.88
N GLU A 37 9.94 -6.05 9.38
CA GLU A 37 10.93 -5.85 10.42
C GLU A 37 12.02 -4.85 10.01
N GLN A 38 12.51 -4.93 8.77
CA GLN A 38 13.50 -3.99 8.24
C GLN A 38 12.94 -2.57 8.18
N VAL A 39 11.68 -2.43 7.74
CA VAL A 39 11.00 -1.14 7.72
C VAL A 39 10.87 -0.60 9.14
N LEU A 40 10.38 -1.41 10.08
CA LEU A 40 10.20 -1.00 11.47
C LEU A 40 11.51 -0.54 12.10
N ALA A 41 12.62 -1.24 11.86
CA ALA A 41 13.94 -0.83 12.36
C ALA A 41 14.34 0.57 11.85
N ILE A 42 14.06 0.88 10.59
CA ILE A 42 14.29 2.22 10.02
C ILE A 42 13.36 3.24 10.68
N LEU A 43 12.06 2.92 10.82
CA LEU A 43 11.10 3.84 11.42
C LEU A 43 11.42 4.14 12.89
N VAL A 44 11.91 3.16 13.65
CA VAL A 44 12.39 3.36 15.04
C VAL A 44 13.55 4.35 15.07
N GLN A 45 14.48 4.30 14.11
CA GLN A 45 15.56 5.29 14.03
C GLN A 45 15.03 6.69 13.72
N VAL A 46 14.05 6.80 12.82
CA VAL A 46 13.38 8.08 12.51
C VAL A 46 12.61 8.61 13.73
N GLU A 47 11.95 7.74 14.49
CA GLU A 47 11.26 8.08 15.73
C GLU A 47 12.22 8.60 16.80
N GLN A 48 13.38 7.96 16.96
CA GLN A 48 14.40 8.40 17.91
C GLN A 48 14.99 9.77 17.53
N ALA A 49 15.17 10.02 16.23
CA ALA A 49 15.69 11.29 15.74
C ALA A 49 14.69 12.45 15.92
N ASN A 50 13.39 12.20 15.73
CA ASN A 50 12.35 13.21 15.87
C ASN A 50 11.01 12.61 16.32
N ARG A 51 10.88 12.35 17.62
CA ARG A 51 9.72 11.64 18.18
C ARG A 51 8.38 12.33 17.90
N PHE A 52 8.31 13.64 18.11
CA PHE A 52 7.06 14.39 18.03
C PHE A 52 6.73 14.94 16.63
N GLY A 53 7.71 14.92 15.71
CA GLY A 53 7.48 15.38 14.34
C GLY A 53 6.57 14.45 13.55
N HIS A 54 5.81 15.07 12.64
CA HIS A 54 5.02 14.37 11.64
C HIS A 54 5.93 13.63 10.65
N LYS A 55 5.56 12.38 10.34
CA LYS A 55 6.31 11.48 9.46
C LYS A 55 5.38 10.98 8.37
N TYR A 56 5.74 11.32 7.13
CA TYR A 56 5.01 10.91 5.94
C TYR A 56 5.81 9.79 5.27
N VAL A 57 5.26 8.59 5.25
CA VAL A 57 5.94 7.38 4.77
C VAL A 57 5.26 6.90 3.50
N VAL A 58 6.01 6.77 2.41
CA VAL A 58 5.52 6.21 1.16
C VAL A 58 5.97 4.74 1.07
N LEU A 59 5.01 3.83 0.95
CA LEU A 59 5.24 2.39 0.80
C LEU A 59 5.00 1.99 -0.67
N ASP A 60 6.09 1.79 -1.40
CA ASP A 60 6.10 1.29 -2.77
C ASP A 60 6.43 -0.20 -2.81
N CYS A 61 5.52 -1.00 -2.27
CA CYS A 61 5.69 -2.44 -2.13
C CYS A 61 4.35 -3.18 -2.33
N PRO A 62 4.37 -4.52 -2.46
CA PRO A 62 3.14 -5.29 -2.51
C PRO A 62 2.24 -4.97 -1.32
N VAL A 63 0.94 -4.94 -1.60
CA VAL A 63 -0.11 -4.62 -0.64
C VAL A 63 0.04 -5.47 0.65
N THR A 64 0.32 -6.77 0.53
CA THR A 64 0.53 -7.66 1.68
C THR A 64 1.66 -7.20 2.60
N LEU A 65 2.79 -6.74 2.06
CA LEU A 65 3.92 -6.24 2.84
C LEU A 65 3.59 -4.89 3.48
N ALA A 66 2.89 -4.00 2.78
CA ALA A 66 2.44 -2.72 3.34
C ALA A 66 1.52 -2.93 4.55
N GLN A 67 0.61 -3.91 4.44
CA GLN A 67 -0.26 -4.38 5.52
C GLN A 67 0.55 -4.81 6.75
N GLU A 68 1.50 -5.71 6.54
CA GLU A 68 2.38 -6.22 7.59
C GLU A 68 3.15 -5.08 8.29
N VAL A 69 3.74 -4.17 7.53
CA VAL A 69 4.45 -2.98 8.06
C VAL A 69 3.55 -2.16 8.98
N ILE A 70 2.32 -1.86 8.55
CA ILE A 70 1.42 -1.00 9.33
C ILE A 70 0.97 -1.71 10.60
N VAL A 71 0.64 -3.01 10.52
CA VAL A 71 0.28 -3.81 11.69
C VAL A 71 1.43 -3.86 12.69
N THR A 72 2.64 -4.23 12.24
CA THR A 72 3.81 -4.29 13.11
C THR A 72 4.12 -2.92 13.74
N HIS A 73 3.93 -1.83 12.99
CA HIS A 73 4.09 -0.47 13.51
C HIS A 73 3.08 -0.16 14.62
N VAL A 74 1.78 -0.41 14.40
CA VAL A 74 0.75 -0.08 15.40
C VAL A 74 0.89 -0.94 16.67
N LEU A 75 1.28 -2.21 16.52
CA LEU A 75 1.50 -3.12 17.64
C LEU A 75 2.75 -2.76 18.46
N ASN A 76 3.69 -1.97 17.92
CA ASN A 76 4.88 -1.56 18.65
C ASN A 76 4.58 -0.41 19.63
N PRO A 77 4.71 -0.61 20.95
CA PRO A 77 4.36 0.41 21.95
C PRO A 77 5.34 1.59 22.00
N THR A 78 6.53 1.46 21.40
CA THR A 78 7.55 2.53 21.39
C THR A 78 7.31 3.58 20.30
N MET A 79 6.40 3.30 19.37
CA MET A 79 6.17 4.13 18.18
C MET A 79 4.96 5.05 18.36
N GLY A 80 5.10 6.33 17.98
CA GLY A 80 3.98 7.24 17.90
C GLY A 80 3.01 6.84 16.78
N ARG A 81 1.72 6.72 17.08
CA ARG A 81 0.71 6.36 16.05
C ARG A 81 0.12 7.58 15.35
N ARG A 82 -0.14 8.65 16.11
CA ARG A 82 -0.77 9.91 15.63
C ARG A 82 0.17 10.82 14.84
N THR A 83 1.47 10.57 14.89
CA THR A 83 2.49 11.36 14.18
C THR A 83 2.82 10.78 12.80
N TYR A 84 2.26 9.62 12.43
CA TYR A 84 2.54 8.96 11.16
C TYR A 84 1.38 9.04 10.19
N HIS A 85 1.73 9.17 8.92
CA HIS A 85 0.81 9.05 7.79
C HIS A 85 1.46 8.20 6.71
N TYR A 86 0.85 7.08 6.39
CA TYR A 86 1.29 6.17 5.34
C TYR A 86 0.58 6.46 4.02
N LEU A 87 1.33 6.52 2.93
CA LEU A 87 0.81 6.49 1.57
C LEU A 87 1.21 5.16 0.92
N ILE A 88 0.24 4.34 0.55
CA ILE A 88 0.47 3.09 -0.17
C ILE A 88 0.28 3.37 -1.66
N SER A 89 1.33 3.18 -2.46
CA SER A 89 1.29 3.45 -3.91
C SER A 89 0.56 2.36 -4.71
N GLY A 90 0.42 1.16 -4.13
CA GLY A 90 -0.26 0.03 -4.77
C GLY A 90 -1.76 0.25 -4.94
N LEU A 91 -2.31 -0.26 -6.06
CA LEU A 91 -3.70 -0.05 -6.51
C LEU A 91 -4.70 -1.09 -5.96
N GLY A 92 -4.30 -1.89 -4.97
CA GLY A 92 -5.04 -3.07 -4.47
C GLY A 92 -5.56 -2.94 -3.04
N MET A 93 -5.94 -1.74 -2.62
CA MET A 93 -6.60 -1.53 -1.32
C MET A 93 -8.04 -2.06 -1.38
N ASP A 94 -8.24 -3.38 -1.31
CA ASP A 94 -9.58 -3.98 -1.37
C ASP A 94 -10.30 -3.95 0.01
N GLU A 95 -11.61 -4.23 0.03
CA GLU A 95 -12.47 -4.26 1.24
C GLU A 95 -11.95 -5.13 2.42
N PRO A 96 -11.18 -6.23 2.21
CA PRO A 96 -10.52 -6.95 3.30
C PRO A 96 -9.50 -6.10 4.08
N TRP A 97 -8.96 -5.03 3.52
CA TRP A 97 -8.11 -4.09 4.28
C TRP A 97 -8.89 -3.36 5.36
N GLU A 98 -10.10 -2.90 5.07
CA GLU A 98 -10.87 -2.09 6.02
C GLU A 98 -11.37 -2.94 7.20
N SER A 99 -11.66 -4.22 6.96
CA SER A 99 -12.26 -5.13 7.95
C SER A 99 -11.26 -5.97 8.74
N SER A 100 -10.02 -6.15 8.26
CA SER A 100 -9.06 -7.08 8.88
C SER A 100 -8.38 -6.57 10.14
N ILE A 101 -8.37 -5.26 10.39
CA ILE A 101 -7.45 -4.68 11.38
C ILE A 101 -8.16 -3.53 12.11
N VAL A 102 -8.56 -3.81 13.35
CA VAL A 102 -9.10 -2.85 14.32
C VAL A 102 -8.07 -1.72 14.57
N GLU A 103 -6.80 -1.99 14.30
CA GLU A 103 -5.67 -1.10 14.45
C GLU A 103 -5.59 0.03 13.40
N TYR A 104 -6.35 0.00 12.29
CA TYR A 104 -6.31 1.05 11.27
C TYR A 104 -6.96 2.37 11.69
N GLY A 105 -7.74 2.38 12.77
CA GLY A 105 -8.17 3.63 13.42
C GLY A 105 -7.04 4.33 14.19
N ALA A 106 -5.87 3.68 14.36
CA ALA A 106 -4.80 4.21 15.20
C ALA A 106 -3.79 5.07 14.43
N VAL A 107 -3.68 4.89 13.11
CA VAL A 107 -2.71 5.60 12.25
C VAL A 107 -3.34 6.00 10.92
N ASN A 108 -2.90 7.12 10.35
CA ASN A 108 -3.43 7.58 9.08
C ASN A 108 -2.83 6.78 7.92
N VAL A 109 -3.70 6.26 7.05
CA VAL A 109 -3.32 5.53 5.83
C VAL A 109 -4.11 6.08 4.65
N THR A 110 -3.39 6.42 3.58
CA THR A 110 -3.95 6.78 2.28
C THR A 110 -3.50 5.76 1.25
N GLY A 111 -4.41 5.35 0.39
CA GLY A 111 -4.09 4.50 -0.75
C GLY A 111 -5.12 4.69 -1.85
N PHE A 112 -4.96 3.91 -2.92
CA PHE A 112 -5.73 4.09 -4.13
C PHE A 112 -6.52 2.82 -4.46
N ARG A 113 -7.76 3.00 -4.92
CA ARG A 113 -8.60 1.94 -5.48
C ARG A 113 -8.97 2.32 -6.90
N ILE A 114 -8.83 1.37 -7.82
CA ILE A 114 -9.31 1.56 -9.20
C ILE A 114 -10.79 1.17 -9.31
N VAL A 115 -11.20 0.16 -8.56
CA VAL A 115 -12.55 -0.38 -8.61
C VAL A 115 -13.36 0.18 -7.45
N ASP A 116 -14.50 0.78 -7.78
CA ASP A 116 -15.48 1.27 -6.82
C ASP A 116 -16.59 0.21 -6.62
N PRO A 117 -16.60 -0.55 -5.50
CA PRO A 117 -17.63 -1.57 -5.24
C PRO A 117 -19.03 -0.97 -5.07
N GLY A 118 -19.14 0.34 -4.82
CA GLY A 118 -20.38 1.09 -4.73
C GLY A 118 -21.05 1.37 -6.09
N ARG A 119 -20.42 1.03 -7.22
CA ARG A 119 -21.04 1.19 -8.54
C ARG A 119 -21.92 0.01 -8.91
N LYS A 120 -23.11 0.29 -9.45
CA LYS A 120 -24.06 -0.74 -9.92
C LYS A 120 -23.40 -1.73 -10.89
N VAL A 121 -22.62 -1.23 -11.85
CA VAL A 121 -21.90 -2.07 -12.83
C VAL A 121 -20.93 -3.06 -12.15
N VAL A 122 -20.24 -2.63 -11.09
CA VAL A 122 -19.32 -3.48 -10.33
C VAL A 122 -20.11 -4.52 -9.52
N ARG A 123 -21.18 -4.11 -8.84
CA ARG A 123 -22.05 -5.04 -8.10
C ARG A 123 -22.69 -6.10 -9.00
N ASP A 124 -23.24 -5.68 -10.14
CA ASP A 124 -23.87 -6.60 -11.09
C ASP A 124 -22.85 -7.61 -11.63
N PHE A 125 -21.63 -7.15 -11.91
CA PHE A 125 -20.54 -8.00 -12.34
C PHE A 125 -20.12 -8.98 -11.24
N MET A 126 -19.89 -8.51 -10.01
CA MET A 126 -19.49 -9.37 -8.88
C MET A 126 -20.57 -10.40 -8.53
N SER A 127 -21.86 -10.05 -8.64
CA SER A 127 -22.97 -10.99 -8.43
C SER A 127 -23.03 -12.09 -9.50
N LYS A 128 -22.62 -11.79 -10.74
CA LYS A 128 -22.52 -12.80 -11.79
C LYS A 128 -21.28 -13.66 -11.59
N TRP A 129 -20.15 -13.03 -11.28
CA TRP A 129 -18.88 -13.69 -11.01
C TRP A 129 -18.98 -14.70 -9.87
N SER A 130 -19.71 -14.36 -8.80
CA SER A 130 -19.90 -15.25 -7.66
C SER A 130 -20.78 -16.47 -7.97
N ALA A 131 -21.61 -16.40 -9.01
CA ALA A 131 -22.53 -17.46 -9.42
C ALA A 131 -21.95 -18.40 -10.51
N LEU A 132 -20.76 -18.10 -11.04
CA LEU A 132 -20.09 -18.94 -12.04
C LEU A 132 -19.50 -20.20 -11.41
N ASP A 133 -19.53 -21.31 -12.15
CA ASP A 133 -18.92 -22.58 -11.73
C ASP A 133 -17.38 -22.46 -11.73
N PRO A 134 -16.70 -22.63 -10.58
CA PRO A 134 -15.24 -22.54 -10.46
C PRO A 134 -14.49 -23.57 -11.31
N THR A 135 -15.14 -24.68 -11.67
CA THR A 135 -14.56 -25.74 -12.51
C THR A 135 -14.34 -25.25 -13.94
N ASN A 136 -15.28 -24.46 -14.46
CA ASN A 136 -15.23 -23.89 -15.80
C ASN A 136 -14.56 -22.51 -15.82
N PHE A 137 -14.61 -21.79 -14.70
CA PHE A 137 -14.05 -20.45 -14.55
C PHE A 137 -13.12 -20.39 -13.32
N PRO A 138 -11.82 -20.70 -13.48
CA PRO A 138 -10.87 -20.68 -12.38
C PRO A 138 -10.88 -19.33 -11.65
N GLY A 139 -11.16 -19.38 -10.34
CA GLY A 139 -11.24 -18.19 -9.49
C GLY A 139 -12.65 -17.59 -9.34
N ALA A 140 -13.67 -18.09 -10.05
CA ALA A 140 -15.06 -17.73 -9.81
C ALA A 140 -15.48 -17.96 -8.35
N GLY A 141 -16.39 -17.14 -7.84
CA GLY A 141 -16.80 -17.20 -6.43
C GLY A 141 -15.89 -16.46 -5.45
N LYS A 142 -14.67 -16.05 -5.85
CA LYS A 142 -13.76 -15.31 -4.95
C LYS A 142 -14.14 -13.83 -4.83
N PRO A 143 -13.91 -13.21 -3.64
CA PRO A 143 -14.19 -11.79 -3.41
C PRO A 143 -13.24 -10.85 -4.18
N SER A 144 -12.14 -11.38 -4.73
CA SER A 144 -11.20 -10.67 -5.58
C SER A 144 -10.93 -11.43 -6.87
N ILE A 145 -10.68 -10.69 -7.95
CA ILE A 145 -10.21 -11.23 -9.22
C ILE A 145 -8.72 -10.97 -9.29
N SER A 146 -7.92 -11.99 -8.99
CA SER A 146 -6.49 -11.91 -9.21
C SER A 146 -6.17 -12.17 -10.68
N VAL A 147 -5.39 -11.28 -11.29
CA VAL A 147 -4.71 -11.60 -12.55
C VAL A 147 -3.60 -12.58 -12.20
N SER A 148 -3.86 -13.88 -12.31
CA SER A 148 -2.78 -14.84 -12.36
C SER A 148 -2.08 -14.63 -13.70
N PRO A 149 -0.77 -14.29 -13.75
CA PRO A 149 -0.07 -14.22 -15.01
C PRO A 149 0.07 -15.64 -15.54
N TYR A 150 -0.83 -16.05 -16.43
CA TYR A 150 -0.64 -17.20 -17.31
C TYR A 150 0.48 -16.87 -18.30
N ILE A 151 1.72 -16.74 -17.81
CA ILE A 151 2.94 -16.78 -18.61
C ILE A 151 3.88 -17.78 -17.93
N SER A 152 3.46 -19.04 -17.86
CA SER A 152 4.36 -20.17 -17.60
C SER A 152 3.69 -21.50 -17.95
N SER A 153 3.38 -21.70 -19.23
CA SER A 153 3.25 -23.06 -19.79
C SER A 153 3.31 -23.01 -21.32
N LEU A 154 4.47 -22.62 -21.84
CA LEU A 154 4.96 -23.11 -23.12
C LEU A 154 6.40 -23.58 -22.86
N ASN A 155 6.49 -24.84 -22.42
CA ASN A 155 7.64 -25.70 -22.73
C ASN A 155 7.19 -26.61 -23.87
#